data_AF-A0A6C0JEQ7-F1
#
_entry.id   AF-A0A6C0JEQ7-F1
#
_cell.length_a   1.000
_cell.length_b   1.000
_cell.length_c   1.000
_cell.angle_alpha   90.00
_cell.angle_beta   90.00
_cell.angle_gamma   90.00
#
_symmetry.space_group_name_H-M   'P 1'
#
loop_
_entity.id
_entity.type
_entity.pdbx_description
1 polymer ?
#
loop_
_entity_poly.entity_id
_entity_poly.type
_entity_poly.pdbx_seq_one_letter_code
_entity_poly.pdbx_strand_id
1 'polypeptide(L)'
;MIGPYLVEFLGTMFLVYVVLATNNFLLIGLALALNVFLGGQISGGAFNPAVAFALYTSGKLDKSKLLPYIIVEILGALAGFYAYKHFVTNN
;
A
#
# COMPACT_ATOMS: atom_id res chain seq x y z
N MET A 1 -5.46 -15.21 9.15
CA MET A 1 -4.03 -14.91 9.38
C MET A 1 -3.79 -13.42 9.18
N ILE A 2 -2.98 -12.79 10.03
CA ILE A 2 -2.78 -11.32 10.02
C ILE A 2 -1.77 -10.82 8.98
N GLY A 3 -0.93 -11.73 8.45
CA GLY A 3 0.17 -11.41 7.53
C GLY A 3 -0.20 -10.58 6.30
N PRO A 4 -1.23 -10.95 5.51
CA PRO A 4 -1.64 -10.18 4.33
C PRO A 4 -1.96 -8.72 4.64
N TYR A 5 -2.66 -8.46 5.75
CA TYR A 5 -3.06 -7.12 6.16
C TYR A 5 -1.89 -6.25 6.60
N LEU A 6 -0.88 -6.84 7.25
CA LEU A 6 0.36 -6.14 7.60
C LEU A 6 1.15 -5.76 6.35
N VAL A 7 1.20 -6.64 5.35
CA VAL A 7 1.86 -6.36 4.08
C VAL A 7 1.16 -5.21 3.36
N GLU A 8 -0.18 -5.24 3.24
CA GLU A 8 -0.95 -4.15 2.63
C GLU A 8 -0.76 -2.81 3.36
N PHE A 9 -0.77 -2.81 4.70
CA PHE A 9 -0.52 -1.62 5.50
C PHE A 9 0.87 -1.03 5.27
N LEU A 10 1.93 -1.85 5.44
CA LEU A 10 3.32 -1.39 5.34
C LEU A 10 3.67 -0.98 3.90
N GLY A 11 3.19 -1.73 2.91
CA GLY A 11 3.38 -1.41 1.50
C GLY A 11 2.72 -0.09 1.13
N THR A 12 1.47 0.15 1.57
CA THR A 12 0.77 1.41 1.29
C THR A 12 1.42 2.59 2.03
N MET A 13 1.85 2.39 3.28
CA MET A 13 2.62 3.39 4.04
C MET A 13 3.89 3.81 3.29
N PHE A 14 4.68 2.84 2.83
CA PHE A 14 5.90 3.10 2.08
C PHE A 14 5.61 3.80 0.75
N LEU A 15 4.61 3.34 0.01
CA LEU A 15 4.24 3.91 -1.28
C LEU A 15 3.82 5.39 -1.15
N VAL A 16 2.95 5.72 -0.19
CA VAL A 16 2.52 7.12 0.03
C VAL A 16 3.67 8.01 0.48
N TYR A 17 4.56 7.50 1.36
CA TYR A 17 5.76 8.24 1.74
C TYR A 17 6.63 8.59 0.51
N VAL A 18 6.90 7.62 -0.37
CA VAL A 18 7.71 7.84 -1.58
C VAL A 18 7.05 8.82 -2.55
N VAL A 19 5.73 8.73 -2.73
CA VAL A 19 4.97 9.69 -3.55
C VAL A 19 5.20 11.11 -3.06
N LEU A 20 5.01 11.36 -1.77
CA LEU A 20 5.13 12.69 -1.17
C LEU A 20 6.57 13.19 -1.13
N ALA A 21 7.52 12.32 -0.80
CA ALA A 21 8.93 12.70 -0.65
C ALA A 21 9.64 12.98 -1.97
N THR A 22 9.21 12.36 -3.07
CA THR A 22 9.94 12.41 -4.33
C THR A 22 9.22 13.13 -5.46
N ASN A 23 7.87 13.05 -5.49
CA ASN A 23 7.05 13.49 -6.63
C ASN A 23 7.61 13.03 -8.00
N ASN A 24 8.25 11.86 -8.05
CA ASN A 24 8.92 11.33 -9.24
C ASN A 24 8.30 10.00 -9.65
N PHE A 25 7.72 9.95 -10.85
CA PHE A 25 6.98 8.77 -11.35
C PHE A 25 7.83 7.49 -11.40
N LEU A 26 9.14 7.60 -11.69
CA LEU A 26 10.02 6.44 -11.76
C LEU A 26 10.25 5.84 -10.36
N LEU A 27 10.51 6.69 -9.37
CA LEU A 27 10.73 6.25 -7.99
C LEU A 27 9.45 5.66 -7.37
N ILE A 28 8.29 6.26 -7.67
CA ILE A 28 6.98 5.73 -7.25
C ILE A 28 6.75 4.35 -7.87
N GLY A 29 7.01 4.19 -9.17
CA GLY A 29 6.87 2.92 -9.87
C GLY A 29 7.81 1.84 -9.32
N LEU A 30 9.07 2.20 -9.03
CA LEU A 30 10.05 1.29 -8.42
C LEU A 30 9.64 0.88 -7.00
N ALA A 31 9.12 1.80 -6.18
CA ALA A 31 8.63 1.50 -4.85
C ALA A 31 7.45 0.51 -4.90
N LEU A 32 6.50 0.71 -5.81
CA LEU A 32 5.40 -0.22 -6.02
C LEU A 32 5.91 -1.59 -6.51
N ALA A 33 6.83 -1.62 -7.48
CA ALA A 33 7.41 -2.87 -7.98
C ALA A 33 8.12 -3.66 -6.86
N LEU A 34 8.86 -2.97 -5.99
CA LEU A 34 9.50 -3.58 -4.83
C LEU A 34 8.47 -4.16 -3.85
N ASN A 35 7.42 -3.40 -3.53
CA ASN A 35 6.34 -3.87 -2.65
C ASN A 35 5.68 -5.15 -3.20
N VAL A 36 5.39 -5.19 -4.51
CA VAL A 36 4.81 -6.37 -5.16
C VAL A 36 5.79 -7.54 -5.16
N PHE A 37 7.08 -7.29 -5.43
CA PHE A 37 8.11 -8.34 -5.41
C PHE A 37 8.24 -9.00 -4.03
N LEU A 38 8.23 -8.20 -2.95
CA LEU A 38 8.42 -8.71 -1.58
C LEU A 38 7.11 -9.25 -0.96
N GLY A 39 6.00 -8.55 -1.18
CA GLY A 39 4.74 -8.79 -0.48
C GLY A 39 3.64 -9.42 -1.32
N GLY A 40 3.77 -9.41 -2.65
CA GLY A 40 2.71 -9.85 -3.56
C GLY A 40 2.30 -11.30 -3.37
N GLN A 41 3.24 -12.21 -3.08
CA GLN A 41 2.92 -13.62 -2.79
C GLN A 41 2.19 -13.82 -1.45
N ILE A 42 2.27 -12.84 -0.54
CA ILE A 42 1.68 -12.91 0.79
C ILE A 42 0.27 -12.29 0.79
N SER A 43 0.11 -11.11 0.18
CA SER A 43 -1.17 -10.37 0.23
C SER A 43 -1.92 -10.27 -1.08
N GLY A 44 -1.29 -10.57 -2.21
CA GLY A 44 -1.82 -10.25 -3.55
C GLY A 44 -1.38 -8.88 -4.07
N GLY A 45 -0.75 -8.06 -3.22
CA GLY A 45 -0.04 -6.83 -3.60
C GLY A 45 -0.95 -5.71 -4.11
N ALA A 46 -2.04 -5.41 -3.41
CA ALA A 46 -2.98 -4.37 -3.82
C ALA A 46 -2.41 -2.96 -3.59
N PHE A 47 -2.00 -2.69 -2.35
CA PHE A 47 -1.43 -1.44 -1.82
C PHE A 47 -2.23 -0.17 -2.16
N ASN A 48 -3.51 -0.35 -2.52
CA ASN A 48 -4.38 0.67 -3.07
C ASN A 48 -5.84 0.15 -3.11
N PRO A 49 -6.81 0.89 -2.52
CA PRO A 49 -8.22 0.49 -2.52
C PRO A 49 -8.82 0.18 -3.90
N ALA A 50 -8.42 0.93 -4.94
CA ALA A 50 -8.89 0.69 -6.30
C ALA A 50 -8.31 -0.60 -6.89
N VAL A 51 -7.06 -0.94 -6.54
CA VAL A 51 -6.42 -2.19 -6.96
C VAL A 51 -6.99 -3.37 -6.18
N ALA A 52 -7.24 -3.22 -4.88
CA ALA A 52 -7.94 -4.24 -4.07
C ALA A 52 -9.33 -4.55 -4.66
N PHE A 53 -10.07 -3.52 -5.07
CA PHE A 53 -11.35 -3.68 -5.77
C PHE A 53 -11.17 -4.39 -7.12
N ALA A 54 -10.16 -4.02 -7.91
CA ALA A 54 -9.88 -4.68 -9.19
C ALA A 54 -9.49 -6.16 -9.02
N LEU A 55 -8.73 -6.50 -7.97
CA LEU A 55 -8.40 -7.89 -7.64
C LEU A 55 -9.64 -8.67 -7.22
N TYR A 56 -10.55 -8.05 -6.47
CA TYR A 56 -11.84 -8.65 -6.12
C TYR A 56 -12.69 -8.93 -7.36
N THR A 57 -12.88 -7.96 -8.25
CA THR A 57 -13.67 -8.15 -9.48
C THR A 57 -13.02 -9.15 -10.45
N SER A 58 -11.69 -9.31 -10.38
CA SER A 58 -10.94 -10.31 -11.14
C SER A 58 -10.94 -11.71 -10.51
N GLY A 59 -11.63 -11.92 -9.38
CA GLY A 59 -11.66 -13.21 -8.68
C GLY A 59 -10.34 -13.58 -7.98
N LYS A 60 -9.43 -12.62 -7.81
CA LYS A 60 -8.11 -12.80 -7.17
C LYS A 60 -8.09 -12.40 -5.69
N LEU A 61 -9.16 -11.78 -5.19
CA LEU A 61 -9.33 -11.41 -3.79
C LEU A 61 -10.73 -11.81 -3.31
N ASP A 62 -10.82 -12.47 -2.16
CA ASP A 62 -12.09 -12.84 -1.56
C ASP A 62 -12.89 -11.61 -1.15
N LYS A 63 -14.22 -11.63 -1.37
CA LYS A 63 -15.13 -10.54 -0.96
C LYS A 63 -14.99 -10.15 0.51
N SER A 64 -14.77 -11.13 1.39
CA SER A 64 -14.60 -10.92 2.83
C SER A 64 -13.32 -10.16 3.20
N LYS A 65 -12.32 -10.14 2.30
CA LYS A 65 -11.04 -9.45 2.50
C LYS A 65 -11.03 -8.03 1.92
N LEU A 66 -11.93 -7.72 0.98
CA LEU A 66 -11.97 -6.44 0.28
C LEU A 66 -12.05 -5.26 1.26
N LEU A 67 -13.07 -5.24 2.13
CA LEU A 67 -13.24 -4.13 3.08
C LEU A 67 -12.09 -4.04 4.10
N PRO A 68 -11.61 -5.14 4.70
CA PRO A 68 -10.39 -5.12 5.51
C PRO A 68 -9.16 -4.58 4.78
N TYR A 69 -8.95 -4.93 3.51
CA TYR A 69 -7.82 -4.41 2.70
C TYR A 69 -7.91 -2.90 2.56
N ILE A 70 -9.08 -2.39 2.14
CA ILE A 70 -9.31 -0.95 1.99
C ILE A 70 -9.02 -0.21 3.30
N ILE A 71 -9.46 -0.76 4.45
CA ILE A 71 -9.19 -0.15 5.76
C ILE A 71 -7.69 -0.10 6.04
N VAL A 72 -6.96 -1.21 5.89
CA VAL A 72 -5.52 -1.22 6.21
C VAL A 72 -4.67 -0.43 5.23
N GLU A 73 -5.08 -0.35 3.96
CA GLU A 73 -4.45 0.52 2.95
C GLU A 73 -4.65 2.00 3.31
N ILE A 74 -5.87 2.41 3.71
CA ILE A 74 -6.13 3.78 4.17
C ILE A 74 -5.30 4.10 5.42
N LEU A 75 -5.25 3.19 6.41
CA LEU A 75 -4.44 3.37 7.60
C LEU A 75 -2.95 3.45 7.27
N GLY A 76 -2.47 2.64 6.33
CA GLY A 76 -1.10 2.67 5.82
C GLY A 76 -0.80 4.01 5.17
N ALA A 77 -1.67 4.50 4.29
CA ALA A 77 -1.53 5.80 3.65
C ALA A 77 -1.42 6.95 4.66
N LEU A 78 -2.28 6.95 5.69
CA LEU A 78 -2.24 7.95 6.77
C LEU A 78 -0.92 7.89 7.56
N ALA A 79 -0.42 6.68 7.85
CA ALA A 79 0.87 6.50 8.50
C ALA A 79 2.03 7.00 7.63
N GLY A 80 1.97 6.76 6.31
CA GLY A 80 2.97 7.22 5.35
C GLY A 80 3.00 8.75 5.24
N PHE A 81 1.82 9.37 5.20
CA PHE A 81 1.68 10.82 5.26
C PHE A 81 2.24 11.41 6.56
N TYR A 82 1.93 10.80 7.71
CA TYR A 82 2.47 11.24 9.00
C TYR A 82 4.00 11.15 9.03
N ALA A 83 4.57 10.04 8.56
CA ALA A 83 6.02 9.87 8.48
C ALA A 83 6.68 10.93 7.57
N TYR A 84 6.08 11.23 6.42
CA TYR A 84 6.55 12.30 5.54
C TYR A 84 6.56 13.65 6.26
N LYS A 85 5.45 14.01 6.91
CA LYS A 85 5.34 15.28 7.64
C LYS A 85 6.38 15.40 8.75
N HIS A 86 6.60 14.31 9.51
CA HIS A 86 7.52 14.31 10.64
C HIS A 86 8.99 14.39 10.20
N PHE A 87 9.40 13.63 9.17
CA PHE A 87 10.81 13.53 8.80
C PHE A 87 11.28 14.50 7.71
N VAL A 88 10.37 14.99 6.86
CA VAL A 88 10.74 15.84 5.71
C VAL A 88 10.32 17.28 5.94
N THR A 89 9.11 17.52 6.47
CA THR A 89 8.53 18.88 6.51
C THR A 89 8.79 19.62 7.82
N ASN A 90 9.05 18.91 8.92
CA ASN A 90 9.26 19.50 10.25
C ASN A 90 10.74 19.75 10.61
N ASN A 91 11.63 19.87 9.61
CA ASN A 91 13.02 20.30 9.79
C ASN A 91 13.21 21.74 9.31
#